data_AF-A0A561UP51-F1
#
_entry.id   AF-A0A561UP51-F1
#
_cell.length_a   1.000
_cell.length_b   1.000
_cell.length_c   1.000
_cell.angle_alpha   90.00
_cell.angle_beta   90.00
_cell.angle_gamma   90.00
#
_symmetry.space_group_name_H-M   'P 1'
#
loop_
_entity.id
_entity.type
_entity.pdbx_description
1 polymer ?
#
loop_
_entity_poly.entity_id
_entity_poly.type
_entity_poly.pdbx_seq_one_letter_code
_entity_poly.pdbx_strand_id
1 'polypeptide(L)'
;MAKTVAEKLLVREGTRVLVLGAPQGWSLGAGEPPVAGEADAVLLFAPDAAALERELDGALAAVPHDGLAWVAYRKGGAKAGTDLNRDILQARLADHGVTGVTLVALDETWSAMRVRPTDRVGRR
;
A
#
# COMPACT_ATOMS: atom_id res chain seq x y z
N MET A 1 -3.14 6.73 -24.11
CA MET A 1 -2.85 7.43 -22.84
C MET A 1 -2.40 6.39 -21.83
N ALA A 2 -1.25 6.57 -21.18
CA ALA A 2 -0.80 5.65 -20.11
C ALA A 2 -1.61 5.93 -18.84
N LYS A 3 -2.05 4.88 -18.13
CA LYS A 3 -2.76 5.04 -16.84
C LYS A 3 -1.85 5.71 -15.81
N THR A 4 -2.37 6.71 -15.12
CA THR A 4 -1.72 7.38 -13.99
C THR A 4 -1.55 6.44 -12.80
N VAL A 5 -0.70 6.81 -11.83
CA VAL A 5 -0.50 6.01 -10.62
C VAL A 5 -1.80 5.90 -9.82
N ALA A 6 -2.54 7.01 -9.67
CA ALA A 6 -3.85 7.02 -9.00
C ALA A 6 -4.83 6.02 -9.63
N GLU A 7 -4.97 6.03 -10.96
CA GLU A 7 -5.86 5.09 -11.65
C GLU A 7 -5.45 3.63 -11.42
N LYS A 8 -4.16 3.33 -11.40
CA LYS A 8 -3.67 1.97 -11.12
C LYS A 8 -3.94 1.55 -9.67
N LEU A 9 -3.91 2.51 -8.74
CA LEU A 9 -4.27 2.29 -7.33
C LEU A 9 -5.77 2.29 -7.08
N LEU A 10 -6.61 2.43 -8.12
CA LEU A 10 -8.07 2.56 -8.03
C LEU A 10 -8.53 3.82 -7.28
N VAL A 11 -7.67 4.84 -7.22
CA VAL A 11 -7.99 6.17 -6.69
C VAL A 11 -8.67 6.98 -7.78
N ARG A 12 -9.84 7.54 -7.46
CA ARG A 12 -10.63 8.40 -8.34
C ARG A 12 -10.65 9.83 -7.80
N GLU A 13 -11.15 10.77 -8.60
CA GLU A 13 -11.44 12.13 -8.11
C GLU A 13 -12.39 12.06 -6.90
N GLY A 14 -12.11 12.86 -5.87
CA GLY A 14 -12.85 12.87 -4.60
C GLY A 14 -12.55 11.69 -3.66
N THR A 15 -11.66 10.75 -4.03
CA THR A 15 -11.21 9.71 -3.09
C THR A 15 -10.23 10.31 -2.08
N ARG A 16 -10.51 10.17 -0.79
CA ARG A 16 -9.62 10.59 0.29
C ARG A 16 -8.55 9.54 0.51
N VAL A 17 -7.29 9.87 0.23
CA VAL A 17 -6.18 8.92 0.27
C VAL A 17 -5.21 9.28 1.39
N LEU A 18 -5.17 8.45 2.43
CA LEU A 18 -4.16 8.56 3.47
C LEU A 18 -2.83 8.00 2.96
N VAL A 19 -1.81 8.84 2.85
CA VAL A 19 -0.46 8.40 2.49
C VAL A 19 0.42 8.42 3.73
N LEU A 20 0.99 7.27 4.09
CA LEU A 20 1.83 7.09 5.28
C LEU A 20 3.27 6.75 4.88
N GLY A 21 4.25 7.39 5.52
CA GLY A 21 5.68 7.07 5.32
C GLY A 21 6.24 7.42 3.95
N ALA A 22 5.54 8.22 3.12
CA ALA A 22 6.01 8.53 1.77
C ALA A 22 7.39 9.21 1.78
N PRO A 23 8.27 8.87 0.82
CA PRO A 23 9.56 9.53 0.71
C PRO A 23 9.39 11.00 0.34
N GLN A 24 10.36 11.83 0.74
CA GLN A 24 10.33 13.26 0.49
C GLN A 24 10.20 13.55 -1.02
N GLY A 25 9.25 14.41 -1.39
CA GLY A 25 9.00 14.79 -2.78
C GLY A 25 8.14 13.80 -3.58
N TRP A 26 7.69 12.70 -2.98
CA TRP A 26 6.74 11.80 -3.64
C TRP A 26 5.32 12.36 -3.59
N SER A 27 4.58 12.24 -4.70
CA SER A 27 3.17 12.61 -4.76
C SER A 27 2.39 11.63 -5.63
N LEU A 28 1.14 11.37 -5.26
CA LEU A 28 0.24 10.49 -6.03
C LEU A 28 -0.25 11.15 -7.33
N GLY A 29 -0.25 12.49 -7.36
CA GLY A 29 -0.71 13.29 -8.50
C GLY A 29 -2.23 13.37 -8.66
N ALA A 30 -3.01 12.66 -7.82
CA ALA A 30 -4.48 12.71 -7.76
C ALA A 30 -4.96 12.13 -6.42
N GLY A 31 -6.21 12.42 -6.05
CA GLY A 31 -6.78 12.14 -4.73
C GLY A 31 -6.62 13.32 -3.76
N GLU A 32 -7.48 13.38 -2.76
CA GLU A 32 -7.47 14.44 -1.75
C GLU A 32 -6.83 13.94 -0.46
N PRO A 33 -6.08 14.80 0.28
CA PRO A 33 -5.62 14.43 1.61
C PRO A 33 -6.83 14.21 2.52
N PRO A 34 -6.83 13.16 3.37
CA PRO A 34 -7.95 12.88 4.25
C PRO A 34 -8.09 13.99 5.28
N VAL A 35 -9.34 14.40 5.52
CA VAL A 35 -9.70 15.29 6.61
C VAL A 35 -10.24 14.43 7.75
N ALA A 36 -9.68 14.58 8.96
CA ALA A 36 -10.21 14.00 10.20
C ALA A 36 -10.43 12.46 10.21
N GLY A 37 -9.47 11.67 9.71
CA GLY A 37 -9.43 10.22 9.95
C GLY A 37 -10.39 9.37 9.12
N GLU A 38 -11.15 9.98 8.20
CA GLU A 38 -11.97 9.27 7.23
C GLU A 38 -11.23 9.16 5.89
N ALA A 39 -10.39 8.14 5.75
CA ALA A 39 -9.76 7.82 4.48
C ALA A 39 -10.54 6.72 3.75
N ASP A 40 -10.78 6.91 2.45
CA ASP A 40 -11.40 5.91 1.59
C ASP A 40 -10.33 4.90 1.08
N ALA A 41 -9.08 5.34 1.05
CA ALA A 41 -7.92 4.54 0.69
C ALA A 41 -6.70 4.86 1.55
N VAL A 42 -5.82 3.90 1.73
CA VAL A 42 -4.52 4.08 2.39
C VAL A 42 -3.40 3.56 1.50
N LEU A 43 -2.31 4.33 1.44
CA LEU A 43 -1.05 3.95 0.80
C LEU A 43 0.07 4.07 1.83
N LEU A 44 0.50 2.94 2.37
CA LEU A 44 1.60 2.85 3.31
C LEU A 44 2.92 2.60 2.57
N PHE A 45 3.91 3.45 2.75
CA PHE A 45 5.28 3.20 2.29
C PHE A 45 6.08 2.49 3.39
N ALA A 46 6.45 1.24 3.12
CA ALA A 46 7.30 0.43 3.96
C ALA A 46 8.73 0.37 3.34
N PRO A 47 9.68 1.20 3.81
CA PRO A 47 11.06 1.16 3.32
C PRO A 47 11.79 -0.14 3.73
N ASP A 48 11.37 -0.78 4.82
CA ASP A 48 11.93 -2.01 5.39
C ASP A 48 10.86 -2.75 6.20
N ALA A 49 11.17 -3.99 6.62
CA ALA A 49 10.24 -4.84 7.33
C ALA A 49 9.88 -4.24 8.70
N ALA A 50 10.83 -3.62 9.39
CA ALA A 50 10.56 -2.99 10.68
C ALA A 50 9.52 -1.87 10.58
N ALA A 51 9.58 -1.04 9.53
CA ALA A 51 8.58 -0.02 9.27
C ALA A 51 7.22 -0.63 8.88
N LEU A 52 7.20 -1.75 8.14
CA LEU A 52 5.95 -2.46 7.86
C LEU A 52 5.26 -2.90 9.16
N GLU A 53 5.97 -3.62 10.03
CA GLU A 53 5.40 -4.19 11.27
C GLU A 53 4.85 -3.11 12.21
N ARG A 54 5.49 -1.93 12.25
CA ARG A 54 5.03 -0.82 13.12
C ARG A 54 3.78 -0.12 12.60
N GLU A 55 3.67 0.04 11.29
CA GLU A 55 2.68 0.95 10.70
C GLU A 55 1.49 0.22 10.06
N LEU A 56 1.63 -1.07 9.75
CA LEU A 56 0.62 -1.84 8.99
C LEU A 56 -0.74 -1.86 9.68
N ASP A 57 -0.80 -2.19 10.96
CA ASP A 57 -2.07 -2.27 11.69
C ASP A 57 -2.78 -0.90 11.74
N GLY A 58 -2.02 0.17 11.95
CA GLY A 58 -2.54 1.55 11.92
C GLY A 58 -3.04 1.94 10.53
N ALA A 59 -2.34 1.55 9.48
CA ALA A 59 -2.76 1.77 8.10
C ALA A 59 -4.06 1.01 7.77
N LEU A 60 -4.16 -0.26 8.17
CA LEU A 60 -5.36 -1.08 7.95
C LEU A 60 -6.56 -0.54 8.73
N ALA A 61 -6.36 -0.02 9.94
CA ALA A 61 -7.41 0.59 10.75
C ALA A 61 -7.89 1.96 10.22
N ALA A 62 -7.11 2.61 9.36
CA ALA A 62 -7.45 3.92 8.79
C ALA A 62 -8.46 3.86 7.64
N VAL A 63 -8.80 2.67 7.16
CA VAL A 63 -9.79 2.45 6.10
C VAL A 63 -10.88 1.48 6.57
N PRO A 64 -12.08 1.51 5.97
CA PRO A 64 -13.10 0.49 6.25
C PRO A 64 -12.57 -0.92 6.02
N HIS A 65 -13.14 -1.91 6.73
CA HIS A 65 -12.80 -3.32 6.52
C HIS A 65 -13.00 -3.72 5.04
N ASP A 66 -12.00 -4.39 4.45
CA ASP A 66 -11.93 -4.70 3.02
C ASP A 66 -11.88 -3.47 2.09
N GLY A 67 -11.50 -2.31 2.64
CA GLY A 67 -11.27 -1.06 1.95
C GLY A 67 -10.04 -1.07 1.04
N LEU A 68 -9.71 0.10 0.49
CA LEU A 68 -8.62 0.23 -0.48
C LEU A 68 -7.27 0.44 0.23
N ALA A 69 -6.68 -0.64 0.72
CA ALA A 69 -5.37 -0.63 1.36
C ALA A 69 -4.25 -1.08 0.42
N TRP A 70 -3.17 -0.27 0.37
CA TRP A 70 -1.98 -0.51 -0.43
C TRP A 70 -0.72 -0.38 0.41
N VAL A 71 0.22 -1.29 0.19
CA VAL A 71 1.55 -1.27 0.80
C VAL A 71 2.61 -1.12 -0.29
N ALA A 72 3.30 0.01 -0.30
CA ALA A 72 4.41 0.32 -1.17
C ALA A 72 5.74 -0.16 -0.58
N TYR A 73 6.51 -0.89 -1.38
CA TYR A 73 7.84 -1.41 -1.04
C TYR A 73 8.83 -1.14 -2.18
N ARG A 74 10.12 -1.04 -1.84
CA ARG A 74 11.17 -0.80 -2.83
C ARG A 74 11.42 -2.05 -3.66
N LYS A 75 11.46 -1.87 -4.98
CA LYS A 75 11.83 -2.94 -5.91
C LYS A 75 13.30 -3.29 -5.73
N GLY A 76 13.65 -4.54 -5.98
CA GLY A 76 15.05 -5.01 -5.94
C GLY A 76 15.53 -5.55 -4.60
N GLY A 77 14.72 -5.45 -3.53
CA GLY A 77 15.02 -6.06 -2.23
C GLY A 77 16.37 -5.63 -1.68
N ALA A 78 17.21 -6.60 -1.29
CA ALA A 78 18.55 -6.34 -0.75
C ALA A 78 19.41 -5.44 -1.66
N LYS A 79 19.26 -5.54 -2.99
CA LYS A 79 20.00 -4.68 -3.94
C LYS A 79 19.59 -3.21 -3.87
N ALA A 80 18.37 -2.94 -3.43
CA ALA A 80 17.92 -1.59 -3.13
C ALA A 80 18.31 -1.15 -1.69
N GLY A 81 18.84 -2.05 -0.86
CA GLY A 81 19.16 -1.75 0.54
C GLY A 81 17.95 -1.87 1.47
N THR A 82 17.02 -2.78 1.16
CA THR A 82 15.89 -3.13 2.03
C THR A 82 15.83 -4.65 2.23
N ASP A 83 15.33 -5.08 3.37
CA ASP A 83 15.02 -6.48 3.66
C ASP A 83 13.63 -6.91 3.14
N LEU A 84 12.86 -5.98 2.56
CA LEU A 84 11.58 -6.28 1.92
C LEU A 84 11.70 -6.55 0.44
N ASN A 85 11.06 -7.63 0.00
CA ASN A 85 10.71 -7.86 -1.40
C ASN A 85 9.25 -8.33 -1.46
N ARG A 86 8.75 -8.62 -2.66
CA ARG A 86 7.37 -9.07 -2.87
C ARG A 86 6.99 -10.30 -2.04
N ASP A 87 7.87 -11.29 -1.99
CA ASP A 87 7.58 -12.58 -1.34
C ASP A 87 7.66 -12.45 0.18
N ILE A 88 8.65 -11.70 0.68
CA ILE A 88 8.77 -11.38 2.12
C ILE A 88 7.57 -10.54 2.56
N LEU A 89 7.19 -9.52 1.80
CA LEU A 89 6.02 -8.71 2.09
C LEU A 89 4.76 -9.59 2.15
N GLN A 90 4.55 -10.48 1.17
CA GLN A 90 3.41 -11.39 1.18
C GLN A 90 3.38 -12.26 2.44
N ALA A 91 4.53 -12.80 2.86
CA ALA A 91 4.63 -13.62 4.06
C ALA A 91 4.29 -12.83 5.32
N ARG A 92 4.86 -11.63 5.49
CA ARG A 92 4.59 -10.75 6.63
C ARG A 92 3.12 -10.36 6.71
N LEU A 93 2.51 -9.98 5.58
CA LEU A 93 1.09 -9.63 5.54
C LEU A 93 0.17 -10.73 6.08
N ALA A 94 0.52 -12.00 5.82
CA ALA A 94 -0.26 -13.13 6.30
C ALA A 94 -0.28 -13.22 7.84
N ASP A 95 0.80 -12.81 8.51
CA ASP A 95 0.89 -12.76 9.97
C ASP A 95 -0.10 -11.74 10.57
N HIS A 96 -0.51 -10.74 9.78
CA HIS A 96 -1.51 -9.72 10.13
C HIS A 96 -2.93 -10.07 9.62
N GLY A 97 -3.17 -11.31 9.16
CA GLY A 97 -4.48 -11.74 8.69
C GLY A 97 -4.92 -11.13 7.35
N VAL A 98 -4.02 -10.46 6.62
CA VAL A 98 -4.28 -9.89 5.30
C VAL A 98 -3.44 -10.60 4.23
N THR A 99 -3.87 -10.52 2.98
CA THR A 99 -3.13 -11.08 1.85
C THR A 99 -3.02 -10.08 0.72
N GLY A 100 -1.87 -10.07 0.05
CA GLY A 100 -1.67 -9.37 -1.21
C GLY A 100 -2.53 -9.96 -2.33
N VAL A 101 -3.23 -9.12 -3.08
CA VAL A 101 -4.13 -9.52 -4.18
C VAL A 101 -3.79 -8.88 -5.53
N THR A 102 -3.08 -7.76 -5.55
CA THR A 102 -2.74 -7.04 -6.79
C THR A 102 -1.43 -6.31 -6.61
N LEU A 103 -0.59 -6.27 -7.64
CA LEU A 103 0.69 -5.56 -7.65
C LEU A 103 0.70 -4.49 -8.75
N VAL A 104 1.20 -3.31 -8.40
CA VAL A 104 1.28 -2.15 -9.28
C VAL A 104 2.64 -1.50 -9.12
N ALA A 105 3.29 -1.14 -10.23
CA ALA A 105 4.46 -0.26 -10.18
C ALA A 105 4.00 1.21 -10.03
N LEU A 106 4.49 1.89 -8.98
CA LEU A 106 4.26 3.32 -8.77
C LEU A 106 5.18 4.14 -9.67
N ASP A 107 6.48 3.87 -9.59
CA ASP A 107 7.54 4.51 -10.35
C ASP A 107 8.66 3.49 -10.63
N GLU A 108 9.88 3.92 -10.95
CA GLU A 108 11.02 3.03 -11.18
C GLU A 108 11.51 2.33 -9.90
N THR A 109 11.34 2.96 -8.74
CA THR A 109 11.85 2.53 -7.44
C THR A 109 10.82 1.74 -6.62
N TRP A 110 9.54 2.13 -6.67
CA TRP A 110 8.50 1.61 -5.78
C TRP A 110 7.43 0.79 -6.50
N SER A 111 7.02 -0.29 -5.86
CA SER A 111 5.83 -1.07 -6.21
C SER A 111 4.85 -1.05 -5.04
N ALA A 112 3.55 -1.01 -5.32
CA ALA A 112 2.50 -1.15 -4.33
C ALA A 112 1.76 -2.49 -4.48
N MET A 113 1.50 -3.14 -3.35
CA MET A 113 0.69 -4.33 -3.23
C MET A 113 -0.65 -3.97 -2.59
N ARG A 114 -1.77 -4.27 -3.27
CA ARG A 114 -3.09 -4.17 -2.67
C ARG A 114 -3.26 -5.31 -1.68
N VAL A 115 -3.68 -4.99 -0.48
CA VAL A 115 -3.92 -5.96 0.59
C VAL A 115 -5.40 -6.04 0.90
N ARG A 116 -5.88 -7.23 1.21
CA ARG A 116 -7.27 -7.48 1.63
C ARG A 116 -7.31 -8.47 2.80
N PRO A 117 -8.32 -8.40 3.67
CA PRO A 117 -8.54 -9.41 4.70
C PRO A 117 -8.59 -10.81 4.11
N THR A 118 -7.88 -11.76 4.71
CA THR A 118 -7.71 -13.12 4.18
C THR A 118 -9.05 -13.86 4.07
N ASP A 119 -10.00 -13.56 4.95
CA ASP A 119 -11.37 -14.09 4.95
C ASP A 119 -12.23 -13.58 3.78
N ARG A 120 -11.83 -12.47 3.13
CA ARG A 120 -12.53 -11.85 2.00
C ARG A 120 -11.94 -12.21 0.64
N VAL A 121 -10.85 -12.96 0.62
CA VAL A 121 -10.26 -13.49 -0.60
C VAL A 121 -10.70 -14.94 -0.72
N GLY A 122 -11.49 -15.25 -1.76
CA GLY A 122 -12.01 -16.61 -1.97
C GLY A 122 -10.87 -17.62 -1.91
N ARG A 123 -11.03 -18.66 -1.07
CA ARG A 123 -10.05 -19.76 -0.97
C ARG A 123 -9.84 -20.33 -2.37
N ARG A 124 -8.59 -20.31 -2.84
CA ARG A 124 -8.18 -21.03 -4.04
C ARG A 124 -8.20 -22.53 -3.79
#